data_AF-A0A7J8A8Z6-F1
#
_entry.id   AF-A0A7J8A8Z6-F1
#
_cell.length_a   1.000
_cell.length_b   1.000
_cell.length_c   1.000
_cell.angle_alpha   90.00
_cell.angle_beta   90.00
_cell.angle_gamma   90.00
#
_symmetry.space_group_name_H-M   'P 1'
#
loop_
_entity.id
_entity.type
_entity.pdbx_description
1 polymer ?
#
loop_
_entity_poly.entity_id
_entity_poly.type
_entity_poly.pdbx_seq_one_letter_code
_entity_poly.pdbx_strand_id
1 'polypeptide(L)'
;MAALVARGVRDLLKPVDFAKVLRRHRHKKKWAATEPKFPATRLALQNFDMTYSVQFGDLWPSIRVSLLSEQKYGALVNNFAACDHVSAELEQMHARDFVKKAHSHGELEPESGQTAAPSPTSWACSPNLRCFTFTRGDVSRFPPARQSCCQ
;
A
#
# COMPACT_ATOMS: atom_id res chain seq x y z
N MET A 1 -22.12 68.88 -21.17
CA MET A 1 -22.35 67.43 -21.25
C MET A 1 -21.14 66.71 -20.67
N ALA A 2 -21.42 65.89 -19.66
CA ALA A 2 -20.57 65.09 -18.77
C ALA A 2 -19.10 64.83 -19.13
N ALA A 3 -18.24 65.01 -18.12
CA ALA A 3 -16.93 64.37 -18.01
C ALA A 3 -17.06 62.89 -17.62
N LEU A 4 -16.16 62.04 -18.11
CA LEU A 4 -15.86 60.76 -17.46
C LEU A 4 -14.37 60.44 -17.61
N VAL A 5 -13.63 60.74 -16.55
CA VAL A 5 -12.31 60.20 -16.23
C VAL A 5 -12.54 58.91 -15.43
N ALA A 6 -11.97 57.80 -15.86
CA ALA A 6 -11.61 56.63 -15.06
C ALA A 6 -10.55 55.86 -15.89
N ARG A 7 -9.24 55.87 -15.64
CA ARG A 7 -8.47 55.36 -14.48
C ARG A 7 -8.88 53.96 -14.02
N GLY A 8 -7.99 53.00 -14.27
CA GLY A 8 -7.95 51.66 -13.66
C GLY A 8 -8.07 50.57 -14.72
N VAL A 9 -7.31 49.48 -14.72
CA VAL A 9 -6.32 48.93 -13.79
C VAL A 9 -5.33 48.17 -14.66
N ARG A 10 -4.03 48.35 -14.45
CA ARG A 10 -3.01 47.48 -15.02
C ARG A 10 -3.19 46.13 -14.35
N ASP A 11 -3.73 45.16 -15.08
CA ASP A 11 -3.79 43.78 -14.60
C ASP A 11 -2.36 43.27 -14.40
N LEU A 12 -1.95 43.32 -13.13
CA LEU A 12 -0.77 42.67 -12.61
C LEU A 12 -0.98 41.16 -12.77
N LEU A 13 -0.61 40.63 -13.94
CA LEU A 13 -0.24 39.23 -14.07
C LEU A 13 1.00 39.02 -13.21
N LYS A 14 0.78 38.75 -11.92
CA LYS A 14 1.82 38.19 -11.05
C LYS A 14 2.10 36.79 -11.59
N PRO A 15 3.33 36.47 -12.02
CA PRO A 15 3.75 35.09 -12.05
C PRO A 15 3.63 34.59 -10.61
N VAL A 16 2.73 33.66 -10.35
CA VAL A 16 2.85 32.81 -9.17
C VAL A 16 4.10 31.99 -9.42
N ASP A 17 5.22 32.48 -8.91
CA ASP A 17 6.42 31.68 -8.75
C ASP A 17 6.00 30.45 -7.95
N PHE A 18 5.79 29.34 -8.66
CA PHE A 18 5.86 28.02 -8.06
C PHE A 18 7.29 27.87 -7.59
N ALA A 19 7.60 28.47 -6.43
CA ALA A 19 8.81 28.22 -5.70
C ALA A 19 8.78 26.71 -5.45
N LYS A 20 9.50 25.97 -6.28
CA LYS A 20 9.86 24.58 -6.01
C LYS A 20 10.59 24.66 -4.69
N VAL A 21 9.88 24.46 -3.58
CA VAL A 21 10.50 24.30 -2.28
C VAL A 21 11.46 23.15 -2.49
N LEU A 22 12.76 23.46 -2.55
CA LEU A 22 13.81 22.47 -2.58
C LEU A 22 13.71 21.74 -1.25
N ARG A 23 12.89 20.68 -1.23
CA ARG A 23 12.77 19.75 -0.12
C ARG A 23 14.18 19.23 0.12
N ARG A 24 14.82 19.73 1.17
CA ARG A 24 16.15 19.29 1.60
C ARG A 24 16.03 17.88 2.15
N HIS A 25 15.92 16.87 1.28
CA HIS A 25 16.14 15.46 1.63
C HIS A 25 17.62 15.13 1.79
N ARG A 26 18.51 16.13 1.85
CA ARG A 26 19.95 15.90 1.96
C ARG A 26 20.31 15.78 3.44
N HIS A 27 20.07 14.61 4.00
CA HIS A 27 20.74 14.18 5.23
C HIS A 27 22.24 14.35 4.98
N LYS A 28 22.85 15.36 5.61
CA LYS A 28 24.30 15.57 5.58
C LYS A 28 24.89 14.40 6.35
N LYS A 29 25.55 13.46 5.65
CA LYS A 29 26.28 12.37 6.28
C LYS A 29 27.19 12.97 7.35
N LYS A 30 26.96 12.60 8.61
CA LYS A 30 27.78 13.04 9.73
C LYS A 30 29.16 12.45 9.47
N TRP A 31 30.14 13.30 9.21
CA TRP A 31 31.53 12.92 8.94
C TRP A 31 32.29 12.59 10.24
N ALA A 32 31.64 12.73 11.39
CA ALA A 32 32.19 12.44 12.71
C ALA A 32 32.25 10.92 12.95
N ALA A 33 33.34 10.49 13.59
CA ALA A 33 33.76 9.12 13.86
C ALA A 33 32.83 8.25 14.74
N THR A 34 31.57 8.64 14.91
CA THR A 34 30.52 7.90 15.66
C THR A 34 29.53 7.19 14.73
N GLU A 35 29.87 6.94 13.46
CA GLU A 35 29.12 5.95 12.68
C GLU A 35 29.30 4.58 13.33
N PRO A 36 28.20 3.86 13.64
CA PRO A 36 28.30 2.52 14.16
C PRO A 36 29.03 1.64 13.14
N LYS A 37 29.95 0.80 13.61
CA LYS A 37 30.74 -0.11 12.76
C LYS A 37 29.87 -1.01 11.88
N PHE A 38 28.66 -1.31 12.33
CA PHE A 38 27.67 -2.09 11.60
C PHE A 38 26.37 -1.30 11.46
N PRO A 39 25.77 -1.28 10.25
CA PRO A 39 24.47 -0.64 10.06
C PRO A 39 23.39 -1.42 10.83
N ALA A 40 22.38 -0.70 11.33
CA ALA A 40 21.28 -1.30 12.08
C ALA A 40 20.56 -2.42 11.31
N THR A 41 20.48 -2.30 9.98
CA THR A 41 19.89 -3.33 9.10
C THR A 41 20.65 -4.65 9.14
N ARG A 42 21.98 -4.60 9.23
CA ARG A 42 22.82 -5.81 9.33
C ARG A 42 22.70 -6.46 10.71
N LEU A 43 22.61 -5.66 11.77
CA LEU A 43 22.35 -6.16 13.13
C LEU A 43 20.96 -6.81 13.22
N ALA A 44 19.94 -6.19 12.62
CA ALA A 44 18.60 -6.76 12.55
C ALA A 44 18.60 -8.11 11.81
N LEU A 45 19.29 -8.19 10.66
CA LEU A 45 19.38 -9.43 9.90
C LEU A 45 20.10 -10.54 10.68
N GLN A 46 21.19 -10.21 11.40
CA GLN A 46 21.88 -11.16 12.27
C GLN A 46 20.98 -11.68 13.39
N ASN A 47 20.20 -10.79 14.02
CA ASN A 47 19.25 -11.19 15.05
C ASN A 47 18.17 -12.12 14.48
N PHE A 48 17.61 -11.81 13.30
CA PHE A 48 16.63 -12.67 12.64
C PHE A 48 17.21 -14.04 12.24
N ASP A 49 18.43 -14.06 11.69
CA ASP A 49 19.10 -15.32 11.33
C ASP A 49 19.36 -16.19 12.58
N MET A 50 19.63 -15.59 13.74
CA MET A 50 19.82 -16.33 15.00
C MET A 50 18.51 -16.85 15.61
N THR A 51 17.42 -16.07 15.55
CA THR A 51 16.15 -16.43 16.21
C THR A 51 15.23 -17.26 15.32
N TYR A 52 15.05 -16.85 14.06
CA TYR A 52 14.07 -17.45 13.15
C TYR A 52 14.58 -18.70 12.44
N SER A 53 15.89 -18.89 12.34
CA SER A 53 16.45 -20.17 11.87
C SER A 53 16.08 -21.34 12.79
N VAL A 54 16.07 -21.12 14.12
CA VAL A 54 15.67 -22.14 15.10
C VAL A 54 14.16 -22.38 15.07
N GLN A 55 13.35 -21.33 14.87
CA GLN A 55 11.88 -21.45 14.85
C GLN A 55 11.34 -22.11 13.58
N PHE A 56 11.90 -21.78 12.42
CA PHE A 56 11.36 -22.20 11.12
C PHE A 56 12.24 -23.25 10.41
N GLY A 57 13.43 -23.56 10.93
CA GLY A 57 14.34 -24.57 10.37
C GLY A 57 14.57 -24.37 8.88
N ASP A 58 14.29 -25.41 8.10
CA ASP A 58 14.47 -25.44 6.64
C ASP A 58 13.57 -24.46 5.87
N LEU A 59 12.50 -23.94 6.49
CA LEU A 59 11.65 -22.92 5.89
C LEU A 59 12.26 -21.51 5.99
N TRP A 60 13.19 -21.27 6.93
CA TRP A 60 13.77 -19.95 7.17
C TRP A 60 14.40 -19.31 5.91
N PRO A 61 15.20 -20.02 5.09
CA PRO A 61 15.78 -19.43 3.87
C PRO A 61 14.72 -18.84 2.92
N SER A 62 13.55 -19.49 2.81
CA SER A 62 12.43 -19.01 1.98
C SER A 62 11.77 -17.75 2.54
N ILE A 63 11.63 -17.65 3.86
CA ILE A 63 11.09 -16.47 4.54
C ILE A 63 12.10 -15.32 4.43
N ARG A 64 13.38 -15.62 4.66
CA ARG A 64 14.48 -14.66 4.60
C ARG A 64 14.59 -14.00 3.22
N VAL A 65 14.56 -14.78 2.14
CA VAL A 65 14.57 -14.20 0.79
C VAL A 65 13.32 -13.38 0.54
N SER A 66 12.16 -13.78 1.06
CA SER A 66 10.91 -13.02 0.92
C SER A 66 10.95 -11.68 1.66
N LEU A 67 11.59 -11.60 2.83
CA LEU A 67 11.77 -10.35 3.59
C LEU A 67 12.74 -9.37 2.93
N LEU A 68 13.75 -9.89 2.23
CA LEU A 68 14.76 -9.10 1.54
C LEU A 68 14.39 -8.77 0.09
N SER A 69 13.33 -9.39 -0.43
CA SER A 69 12.78 -9.14 -1.75
C SER A 69 11.69 -8.07 -1.68
N GLU A 70 11.21 -7.68 -2.85
CA GLU A 70 10.09 -6.76 -2.96
C GLU A 70 8.81 -7.35 -2.36
N GLN A 71 8.13 -6.55 -1.54
CA GLN A 71 6.87 -6.96 -0.92
C GLN A 71 5.73 -6.88 -1.92
N LYS A 72 4.83 -7.86 -1.85
CA LYS A 72 3.60 -7.84 -2.62
C LYS A 72 2.57 -6.94 -1.94
N TYR A 73 1.94 -6.07 -2.73
CA TYR A 73 0.91 -5.15 -2.25
C TYR A 73 -0.49 -5.58 -2.68
N GLY A 74 -1.49 -5.17 -1.90
CA GLY A 74 -2.91 -5.27 -2.24
C GLY A 74 -3.52 -3.88 -2.39
N ALA A 75 -4.46 -3.74 -3.33
CA ALA A 75 -5.23 -2.53 -3.51
C ALA A 75 -6.55 -2.64 -2.72
N LEU A 76 -6.61 -1.96 -1.58
CA LEU A 76 -7.84 -1.83 -0.79
C LEU A 76 -8.74 -0.79 -1.44
N VAL A 77 -9.95 -1.19 -1.83
CA VAL A 77 -10.91 -0.28 -2.44
C VAL A 77 -11.48 0.65 -1.37
N ASN A 78 -11.51 1.94 -1.67
CA ASN A 78 -12.19 2.91 -0.83
C ASN A 78 -13.71 2.78 -1.02
N ASN A 79 -14.41 2.34 0.03
CA ASN A 79 -15.86 2.19 0.03
C ASN A 79 -16.64 3.50 -0.17
N PHE A 80 -16.00 4.65 0.05
CA PHE A 80 -16.61 5.97 -0.17
C PHE A 80 -16.41 6.52 -1.58
N ALA A 81 -15.62 5.85 -2.43
CA ALA A 81 -15.46 6.19 -3.83
C ALA A 81 -16.47 5.43 -4.70
N ALA A 82 -16.39 5.60 -6.02
CA ALA A 82 -17.10 4.76 -7.00
C ALA A 82 -16.55 3.33 -6.97
N CYS A 83 -16.89 2.57 -5.92
CA CYS A 83 -16.26 1.29 -5.60
C CYS A 83 -16.42 0.24 -6.71
N ASP A 84 -17.56 0.21 -7.39
CA ASP A 84 -17.82 -0.76 -8.47
C ASP A 84 -17.00 -0.44 -9.72
N HIS A 85 -16.80 0.85 -10.03
CA HIS A 85 -15.94 1.29 -11.12
C HIS A 85 -14.47 0.94 -10.84
N VAL A 86 -13.97 1.30 -9.65
CA VAL A 86 -12.59 0.98 -9.24
C VAL A 86 -12.36 -0.53 -9.18
N SER A 87 -13.36 -1.31 -8.75
CA SER A 87 -13.28 -2.77 -8.75
C SER A 87 -13.14 -3.32 -10.17
N ALA A 88 -13.93 -2.82 -11.13
CA ALA A 88 -13.85 -3.23 -12.53
C ALA A 88 -12.49 -2.89 -13.17
N GLU A 89 -11.93 -1.70 -12.87
CA GLU A 89 -10.58 -1.33 -13.34
C GLU A 89 -9.49 -2.27 -12.77
N LEU A 90 -9.59 -2.65 -11.50
CA LEU A 90 -8.66 -3.59 -10.86
C LEU A 90 -8.78 -5.00 -11.46
N GLU A 91 -10.01 -5.45 -11.77
CA GLU A 91 -10.26 -6.72 -12.46
C GLU A 91 -9.70 -6.72 -13.89
N GLN A 92 -9.77 -5.59 -14.59
CA GLN A 92 -9.16 -5.42 -15.91
C GLN A 92 -7.63 -5.55 -15.87
N MET A 93 -7.01 -5.21 -14.75
CA MET A 93 -5.57 -5.45 -14.50
C MET A 93 -5.27 -6.89 -14.03
N HIS A 94 -6.22 -7.83 -14.13
CA HIS A 94 -6.09 -9.21 -13.65
C HIS A 94 -5.86 -9.36 -12.15
N ALA A 95 -6.17 -8.33 -11.36
CA ALA A 95 -6.20 -8.44 -9.92
C ALA A 95 -7.52 -9.08 -9.47
N ARG A 96 -7.50 -9.82 -8.36
CA ARG A 96 -8.69 -10.49 -7.81
C ARG A 96 -8.91 -10.12 -6.36
N ASP A 97 -10.16 -9.95 -5.99
CA ASP A 97 -10.55 -9.73 -4.60
C ASP A 97 -10.34 -11.01 -3.78
N PHE A 98 -9.31 -11.00 -2.92
CA PHE A 98 -9.00 -12.17 -2.11
C PHE A 98 -9.91 -12.29 -0.89
N VAL A 99 -10.54 -11.20 -0.45
CA VAL A 99 -11.46 -11.20 0.70
C VAL A 99 -12.75 -11.91 0.28
N LYS A 100 -13.32 -11.51 -0.87
CA LYS A 100 -14.47 -12.20 -1.46
C LYS A 100 -14.19 -13.69 -1.70
N LYS A 101 -12.99 -14.02 -2.20
CA LYS A 101 -12.57 -15.41 -2.39
C LYS A 101 -12.52 -16.18 -1.06
N ALA A 102 -11.96 -15.57 0.00
CA ALA A 102 -11.87 -16.20 1.31
C ALA A 102 -13.27 -16.47 1.91
N HIS A 103 -14.20 -15.51 1.79
CA HIS A 103 -15.59 -15.70 2.21
C HIS A 103 -16.26 -16.86 1.49
N SER A 104 -16.10 -16.96 0.16
CA SER A 104 -16.69 -18.06 -0.60
C SER A 104 -16.12 -19.45 -0.25
N HIS A 105 -14.86 -19.53 0.20
CA HIS A 105 -14.24 -20.80 0.58
C HIS A 105 -14.56 -21.20 2.02
N GLY A 106 -14.82 -20.24 2.90
CA GLY A 106 -15.24 -20.50 4.28
C GLY A 106 -16.60 -21.22 4.39
N GLU A 107 -17.42 -21.17 3.35
CA GLU A 107 -18.70 -21.89 3.28
C GLU A 107 -18.57 -23.31 2.68
N LEU A 108 -17.42 -23.66 2.08
CA LEU A 108 -17.25 -24.87 1.27
C LEU A 108 -16.33 -25.94 1.85
N GLU A 109 -15.59 -25.67 2.94
CA GLU A 109 -14.78 -26.71 3.60
C GLU A 109 -15.68 -27.70 4.36
N PRO A 110 -15.73 -29.00 3.98
CA PRO A 110 -16.36 -30.02 4.80
C PRO A 110 -15.43 -30.35 5.96
N GLU A 111 -15.89 -30.11 7.19
CA GLU A 111 -15.19 -30.45 8.43
C GLU A 111 -14.70 -31.92 8.42
N SER A 112 -13.39 -32.12 8.36
CA SER A 112 -12.76 -33.36 8.81
C SER A 112 -11.98 -33.09 10.10
N GLY A 113 -12.69 -33.13 11.23
CA GLY A 113 -12.09 -33.35 12.56
C GLY A 113 -12.32 -32.27 13.62
N GLN A 114 -13.50 -32.28 14.26
CA GLN A 114 -13.80 -31.95 15.67
C GLN A 114 -13.12 -30.71 16.31
N THR A 115 -13.85 -29.57 16.38
CA THR A 115 -14.40 -28.97 17.63
C THR A 115 -14.77 -27.50 17.41
N ALA A 116 -16.03 -27.17 17.74
CA ALA A 116 -16.71 -25.87 17.75
C ALA A 116 -17.21 -25.35 16.39
N ALA A 117 -18.54 -25.22 16.29
CA ALA A 117 -19.25 -24.71 15.13
C ALA A 117 -18.65 -23.38 14.64
N PRO A 118 -18.24 -23.25 13.37
CA PRO A 118 -17.78 -21.98 12.85
C PRO A 118 -18.97 -21.04 12.85
N SER A 119 -18.87 -19.96 13.65
CA SER A 119 -19.80 -18.84 13.56
C SER A 119 -19.90 -18.40 12.10
N PRO A 120 -21.08 -18.00 11.59
CA PRO A 120 -21.22 -17.53 10.22
C PRO A 120 -20.14 -16.49 9.93
N THR A 121 -19.51 -16.55 8.76
CA THR A 121 -18.32 -15.75 8.40
C THR A 121 -18.54 -14.24 8.59
N SER A 122 -19.80 -13.79 8.60
CA SER A 122 -20.23 -12.43 8.91
C SER A 122 -19.94 -11.98 10.36
N TRP A 123 -19.80 -12.90 11.32
CA TRP A 123 -19.43 -12.59 12.70
C TRP A 123 -17.91 -12.65 12.92
N ALA A 124 -17.19 -13.41 12.10
CA ALA A 124 -15.74 -13.59 12.21
C ALA A 124 -14.93 -12.54 11.43
N CYS A 125 -15.54 -11.86 10.46
CA CYS A 125 -14.87 -10.91 9.57
C CYS A 125 -15.63 -9.60 9.47
N SER A 126 -14.90 -8.49 9.36
CA SER A 126 -15.53 -7.19 9.09
C SER A 126 -16.17 -7.19 7.70
N PRO A 127 -17.47 -6.86 7.60
CA PRO A 127 -18.15 -6.84 6.32
C PRO A 127 -17.63 -5.70 5.43
N ASN A 128 -17.77 -5.86 4.11
CA ASN A 128 -17.50 -4.84 3.09
C ASN A 128 -16.03 -4.46 2.84
N LEU A 129 -15.06 -5.27 3.27
CA LEU A 129 -13.68 -5.11 2.81
C LEU A 129 -13.52 -5.73 1.42
N ARG A 130 -13.08 -4.92 0.45
CA ARG A 130 -12.72 -5.36 -0.90
C ARG A 130 -11.25 -5.07 -1.12
N CYS A 131 -10.44 -6.11 -1.29
CA CYS A 131 -9.00 -5.93 -1.44
C CYS A 131 -8.45 -6.81 -2.58
N PHE A 132 -7.87 -6.15 -3.58
CA PHE A 132 -7.42 -6.78 -4.81
C PHE A 132 -5.94 -7.12 -4.75
N THR A 133 -5.58 -8.33 -5.19
CA THR A 133 -4.20 -8.77 -5.31
C THR A 133 -3.99 -9.50 -6.64
N PHE A 134 -2.79 -9.37 -7.22
CA PHE A 134 -2.39 -10.18 -8.36
C PHE A 134 -2.27 -11.66 -7.97
N THR A 135 -2.18 -12.55 -8.95
CA THR A 135 -2.09 -13.99 -8.70
C THR A 135 -0.78 -14.40 -8.02
N ARG A 136 -0.73 -15.60 -7.41
CA ARG A 136 0.51 -16.09 -6.77
C ARG A 136 1.59 -16.23 -7.85
N GLY A 137 2.77 -15.66 -7.61
CA GLY A 137 3.88 -15.63 -8.57
C GLY A 137 3.91 -14.39 -9.47
N ASP A 138 2.80 -13.65 -9.55
CA ASP A 138 2.77 -12.35 -10.24
C ASP A 138 3.31 -11.25 -9.32
N VAL A 139 4.32 -10.53 -9.83
CA VAL A 139 5.05 -9.44 -9.16
C VAL A 139 4.65 -8.06 -9.70
N SER A 140 3.56 -7.98 -10.46
CA SER A 140 3.02 -6.72 -10.97
C SER A 140 2.65 -5.76 -9.83
N ARG A 141 2.82 -4.45 -10.09
CA ARG A 141 2.49 -3.38 -9.14
C ARG A 141 1.21 -2.67 -9.55
N PHE A 142 0.40 -2.31 -8.55
CA PHE A 142 -0.70 -1.39 -8.77
C PHE A 142 -0.18 0.03 -9.05
N PRO A 143 -0.86 0.80 -9.93
CA PRO A 143 -0.57 2.22 -10.05
C PRO A 143 -0.86 2.92 -8.71
N PRO A 144 -0.17 4.03 -8.40
CA PRO A 144 -0.49 4.83 -7.23
C PRO A 144 -1.94 5.31 -7.27
N ALA A 145 -2.63 5.24 -6.13
CA ALA A 145 -4.02 5.69 -6.01
C ALA A 145 -4.13 7.17 -6.39
N ARG A 146 -5.09 7.48 -7.26
CA ARG A 146 -5.41 8.84 -7.71
C ARG A 146 -6.76 9.24 -7.15
N GLN A 147 -6.92 10.51 -6.83
CA GLN A 147 -8.24 11.07 -6.59
C GLN A 147 -8.95 11.14 -7.93
N SER A 148 -10.20 10.68 -8.00
CA SER A 148 -11.07 11.02 -9.11
C SER A 148 -11.19 12.54 -9.14
N CYS A 149 -10.81 13.19 -10.25
CA CYS A 149 -11.10 14.61 -10.42
C CYS A 149 -12.59 14.82 -10.12
N CYS A 150 -12.89 15.74 -9.21
CA CYS A 150 -14.25 16.26 -9.04
C CYS A 150 -14.70 16.74 -10.42
N GLN A 151 -15.71 16.08 -11.00
CA GLN A 151 -16.52 16.68 -12.04
C GLN A 151 -17.51 17.65 -11.40
#